data_AF-A0A2V5XUJ5-F1
#
_entry.id   AF-A0A2V5XUJ5-F1
#
_cell.length_a   1.000
_cell.length_b   1.000
_cell.length_c   1.000
_cell.angle_alpha   90.00
_cell.angle_beta   90.00
_cell.angle_gamma   90.00
#
_symmetry.space_group_name_H-M   'P 1'
#
loop_
_entity.id
_entity.type
_entity.pdbx_description
1 polymer ?
#
loop_
_entity_poly.entity_id
_entity_poly.type
_entity_poly.pdbx_seq_one_letter_code
_entity_poly.pdbx_strand_id
1 'polypeptide(L)'
;MVACPSLLPEFTGLRQAVFSLGKAVECWFAHYLSCEQIKLSMSKRERISQLVAELGGDDVDPGQTDVAKHPFYRAFFRCWNEQRYYEAHDVLEQLWLKTDSSDADFFKGLIQAAGAFVHLQKRFEHPSHTKHSRRLRPAVRLFRLAERNLSRFGPRHHGLNVTALCQLLRAFADRIVASDYKTNSWSPETAPKLKLL
;
A
#
# COMPACT_ATOMS: atom_id res chain seq x y z
N MET A 1 -12.62 58.47 34.53
CA MET A 1 -12.77 57.26 35.37
C MET A 1 -13.14 56.11 34.45
N VAL A 2 -12.34 55.03 34.50
CA VAL A 2 -12.70 53.61 34.18
C VAL A 2 -13.06 53.32 32.69
N ALA A 3 -12.18 52.71 31.88
CA ALA A 3 -11.70 51.31 31.78
C ALA A 3 -12.58 50.36 30.91
N CYS A 4 -11.91 49.72 29.93
CA CYS A 4 -12.24 48.54 29.09
C CYS A 4 -12.62 47.26 29.89
N PRO A 5 -12.86 46.04 29.32
CA PRO A 5 -13.26 45.57 27.96
C PRO A 5 -14.19 44.30 27.95
N SER A 6 -14.39 43.71 26.76
CA SER A 6 -14.53 42.26 26.44
C SER A 6 -15.89 41.52 26.56
N LEU A 7 -16.22 40.78 25.49
CA LEU A 7 -17.41 39.92 25.34
C LEU A 7 -17.00 38.61 24.63
N LEU A 8 -17.09 37.49 25.33
CA LEU A 8 -17.30 36.13 24.80
C LEU A 8 -18.00 35.30 25.91
N PRO A 9 -19.01 34.47 25.59
CA PRO A 9 -19.58 33.53 26.56
C PRO A 9 -19.03 32.11 26.41
N GLU A 10 -18.92 31.44 27.55
CA GLU A 10 -18.51 30.05 27.75
C GLU A 10 -19.60 29.04 27.32
N PHE A 11 -19.15 27.88 26.83
CA PHE A 11 -19.97 26.69 26.58
C PHE A 11 -19.95 25.78 27.81
N THR A 12 -21.13 25.47 28.37
CA THR A 12 -21.31 24.41 29.37
C THR A 12 -22.36 23.40 28.91
N GLY A 13 -21.93 22.13 28.86
CA GLY A 13 -22.69 20.99 29.36
C GLY A 13 -23.79 20.39 28.47
N LEU A 14 -23.53 19.19 27.92
CA LEU A 14 -24.57 18.16 27.83
C LEU A 14 -23.99 16.80 28.24
N ARG A 15 -24.49 16.28 29.37
CA ARG A 15 -24.29 14.91 29.83
C ARG A 15 -25.40 14.01 29.26
N GLN A 16 -24.97 12.79 28.94
CA GLN A 16 -25.69 11.51 29.00
C GLN A 16 -26.89 11.28 28.06
N ALA A 17 -26.65 10.41 27.07
CA ALA A 17 -27.60 9.38 26.69
C ALA A 17 -26.87 8.03 26.71
N VAL A 18 -27.32 7.14 27.59
CA VAL A 18 -26.87 5.76 27.72
C VAL A 18 -27.41 4.95 26.55
N PHE A 19 -26.53 4.31 25.77
CA PHE A 19 -26.92 3.18 24.94
C PHE A 19 -26.22 1.92 25.43
N SER A 20 -27.02 1.06 26.05
CA SER A 20 -26.69 -0.32 26.34
C SER A 20 -26.51 -1.06 25.02
N LEU A 21 -25.27 -1.46 24.69
CA LEU A 21 -24.98 -2.42 23.63
C LEU A 21 -23.77 -3.28 24.02
N GLY A 22 -24.06 -4.45 24.60
CA GLY A 22 -23.31 -5.72 24.52
C GLY A 22 -21.81 -5.76 24.82
N LYS A 23 -21.42 -6.54 25.85
CA LYS A 23 -20.05 -7.02 26.13
C LYS A 23 -19.28 -7.60 24.93
N ALA A 24 -19.95 -7.95 23.83
CA ALA A 24 -19.32 -8.44 22.60
C ALA A 24 -18.54 -7.36 21.83
N VAL A 25 -18.91 -6.07 21.95
CA VAL A 25 -18.24 -4.96 21.25
C VAL A 25 -16.93 -4.58 21.94
N GLU A 26 -16.88 -4.66 23.28
CA GLU A 26 -15.66 -4.42 24.07
C GLU A 26 -14.58 -5.48 23.81
N CYS A 27 -14.96 -6.74 23.58
CA CYS A 27 -14.03 -7.83 23.28
C CYS A 27 -13.38 -7.68 21.89
N TRP A 28 -14.14 -7.16 20.90
CA TRP A 28 -13.61 -6.81 19.57
C TRP A 28 -12.69 -5.58 19.60
N PHE A 29 -13.04 -4.56 20.38
CA PHE A 29 -12.20 -3.38 20.57
C PHE A 29 -10.89 -3.69 21.31
N ALA A 30 -10.92 -4.56 22.32
CA ALA A 30 -9.72 -5.01 23.04
C ALA A 30 -8.78 -5.84 22.15
N HIS A 31 -9.32 -6.67 21.24
CA HIS A 31 -8.53 -7.43 20.28
C HIS A 31 -7.90 -6.52 19.21
N TYR A 32 -8.65 -5.52 18.71
CA TYR A 32 -8.14 -4.52 17.77
C TYR A 32 -7.03 -3.65 18.35
N LEU A 33 -7.18 -3.18 19.59
CA LEU A 33 -6.16 -2.40 20.32
C LEU A 33 -4.92 -3.25 20.65
N SER A 34 -5.09 -4.53 20.99
CA SER A 34 -3.99 -5.46 21.22
C SER A 34 -3.19 -5.74 19.94
N CYS A 35 -3.85 -5.95 18.80
CA CYS A 35 -3.18 -6.08 17.50
C CYS A 35 -2.45 -4.78 17.09
N GLU A 36 -3.02 -3.60 17.36
CA GLU A 36 -2.36 -2.30 17.12
C GLU A 36 -1.14 -2.08 18.05
N GLN A 37 -1.23 -2.51 19.32
CA GLN A 37 -0.14 -2.41 20.30
C GLN A 37 0.99 -3.42 20.02
N ILE A 38 0.67 -4.63 19.57
CA ILE A 38 1.65 -5.62 19.09
C ILE A 38 2.29 -5.16 17.78
N LYS A 39 1.51 -4.58 16.86
CA LYS A 39 2.07 -3.91 15.68
C LYS A 39 3.08 -2.87 16.11
N LEU A 40 2.78 -2.02 17.10
CA LEU A 40 3.67 -0.96 17.59
C LEU A 40 5.01 -1.45 18.18
N SER A 41 5.11 -2.68 18.69
CA SER A 41 6.38 -3.24 19.22
C SER A 41 7.22 -3.98 18.18
N MET A 42 6.62 -4.50 17.11
CA MET A 42 7.34 -5.27 16.10
C MET A 42 8.08 -4.38 15.10
N SER A 43 9.31 -4.78 14.78
CA SER A 43 10.07 -4.23 13.66
C SER A 43 9.35 -4.47 12.33
N LYS A 44 9.63 -3.64 11.33
CA LYS A 44 9.10 -3.80 9.97
C LYS A 44 9.34 -5.22 9.43
N ARG A 45 10.50 -5.82 9.77
CA ARG A 45 10.88 -7.18 9.36
C ARG A 45 10.01 -8.25 10.01
N GLU A 46 9.76 -8.16 11.31
CA GLU A 46 8.89 -9.11 12.00
C GLU A 46 7.46 -9.04 11.47
N ARG A 47 6.92 -7.83 11.23
CA ARG A 47 5.59 -7.65 10.60
C ARG A 47 5.48 -8.34 9.25
N ILE A 48 6.54 -8.26 8.44
CA ILE A 48 6.57 -8.87 7.09
C ILE A 48 6.77 -10.37 7.16
N SER A 49 7.62 -10.88 8.05
CA SER A 49 7.78 -12.32 8.27
C SER A 49 6.46 -12.95 8.73
N GLN A 50 5.77 -12.33 9.69
CA GLN A 50 4.47 -12.80 10.15
C GLN A 50 3.44 -12.77 9.01
N LEU A 51 3.38 -11.67 8.25
CA LEU A 51 2.52 -11.58 7.08
C LEU A 51 2.81 -12.71 6.09
N VAL A 52 4.07 -12.93 5.71
CA VAL A 52 4.44 -13.99 4.76
C VAL A 52 4.07 -15.38 5.30
N ALA A 53 4.25 -15.64 6.59
CA ALA A 53 3.83 -16.90 7.22
C ALA A 53 2.30 -17.10 7.18
N GLU A 54 1.53 -16.08 7.56
CA GLU A 54 0.06 -16.09 7.46
C GLU A 54 -0.42 -16.27 6.02
N LEU A 55 0.33 -15.76 5.04
CA LEU A 55 -0.02 -15.85 3.63
C LEU A 55 0.45 -17.15 2.96
N GLY A 56 1.50 -17.79 3.49
CA GLY A 56 2.24 -18.88 2.84
C GLY A 56 1.83 -20.30 3.23
N GLY A 57 1.17 -20.50 4.38
CA GLY A 57 0.99 -21.84 4.95
C GLY A 57 2.33 -22.46 5.38
N ASP A 58 2.29 -23.61 6.07
CA ASP A 58 3.42 -24.19 6.81
C ASP A 58 4.63 -24.69 5.96
N ASP A 59 4.69 -24.40 4.66
CA ASP A 59 5.66 -24.99 3.72
C ASP A 59 6.54 -23.94 3.02
N VAL A 60 7.00 -22.94 3.80
CA VAL A 60 7.95 -21.93 3.34
C VAL A 60 9.36 -22.54 3.35
N ASP A 61 9.79 -23.11 2.23
CA ASP A 61 11.20 -23.44 1.99
C ASP A 61 12.02 -22.15 1.77
N PRO A 62 12.88 -21.73 2.72
CA PRO A 62 13.71 -20.54 2.57
C PRO A 62 14.83 -20.73 1.53
N GLY A 63 15.08 -21.97 1.08
CA GLY A 63 16.01 -22.33 0.02
C GLY A 63 15.39 -22.35 -1.39
N GLN A 64 14.12 -21.93 -1.55
CA GLN A 64 13.43 -21.96 -2.83
C GLN A 64 14.10 -21.06 -3.86
N THR A 65 14.72 -21.65 -4.89
CA THR A 65 15.43 -20.94 -5.96
C THR A 65 14.51 -20.49 -7.10
N ASP A 66 13.31 -21.08 -7.24
CA ASP A 66 12.32 -20.64 -8.21
C ASP A 66 11.59 -19.38 -7.70
N VAL A 67 11.91 -18.22 -8.27
CA VAL A 67 11.30 -16.93 -7.92
C VAL A 67 9.77 -16.99 -8.00
N ALA A 68 9.19 -17.70 -8.98
CA ALA A 68 7.73 -17.78 -9.15
C ALA A 68 7.04 -18.55 -8.00
N LYS A 69 7.78 -19.41 -7.31
CA LYS A 69 7.30 -20.15 -6.12
C LYS A 69 7.70 -19.48 -4.81
N HIS A 70 8.64 -18.54 -4.84
CA HIS A 70 9.15 -17.90 -3.64
C HIS A 70 8.03 -17.21 -2.83
N PRO A 71 7.92 -17.46 -1.51
CA PRO A 71 6.77 -17.03 -0.71
C PRO A 71 6.62 -15.50 -0.65
N PHE A 72 7.72 -14.76 -0.53
CA PHE A 72 7.70 -13.29 -0.60
C PHE A 72 7.24 -12.76 -1.96
N TYR A 73 7.59 -13.44 -3.05
CA TYR A 73 7.13 -13.07 -4.39
C TYR A 73 5.62 -13.31 -4.51
N ARG A 74 5.11 -14.44 -4.02
CA ARG A 74 3.67 -14.72 -4.00
C ARG A 74 2.89 -13.78 -3.08
N ALA A 75 3.44 -13.48 -1.91
CA ALA A 75 2.87 -12.53 -0.96
C ALA A 75 2.72 -11.13 -1.56
N PHE A 76 3.66 -10.66 -2.38
CA PHE A 76 3.52 -9.41 -3.13
C PHE A 76 2.22 -9.36 -3.94
N PHE A 77 1.94 -10.38 -4.76
CA PHE A 77 0.73 -10.40 -5.59
C PHE A 77 -0.54 -10.52 -4.77
N ARG A 78 -0.50 -11.29 -3.67
CA ARG A 78 -1.63 -11.37 -2.74
C ARG A 78 -1.94 -10.00 -2.12
N CYS A 79 -0.94 -9.34 -1.54
CA CYS A 79 -1.09 -7.98 -1.00
C CYS A 79 -1.56 -6.98 -2.06
N TRP A 80 -0.97 -7.01 -3.26
CA TRP A 80 -1.40 -6.16 -4.38
C TRP A 80 -2.89 -6.35 -4.68
N ASN A 81 -3.31 -7.60 -4.82
CA ASN A 81 -4.69 -7.93 -5.16
C ASN A 81 -5.65 -7.61 -4.03
N GLU A 82 -5.21 -7.65 -2.77
CA GLU A 82 -5.97 -7.18 -1.60
C GLU A 82 -5.91 -5.65 -1.42
N GLN A 83 -5.30 -4.90 -2.36
CA GLN A 83 -5.13 -3.43 -2.31
C GLN A 83 -4.25 -2.95 -1.15
N ARG A 84 -3.46 -3.85 -0.58
CA ARG A 84 -2.47 -3.61 0.47
C ARG A 84 -1.13 -3.24 -0.15
N TYR A 85 -1.11 -2.14 -0.90
CA TYR A 85 0.04 -1.76 -1.72
C TYR A 85 1.28 -1.39 -0.90
N TYR A 86 1.09 -0.89 0.31
CA TYR A 86 2.19 -0.56 1.21
C TYR A 86 2.89 -1.85 1.67
N GLU A 87 2.13 -2.87 2.05
CA GLU A 87 2.67 -4.18 2.39
C GLU A 87 3.29 -4.88 1.17
N ALA A 88 2.66 -4.79 -0.01
CA ALA A 88 3.25 -5.32 -1.23
C ALA A 88 4.64 -4.70 -1.50
N HIS A 89 4.76 -3.37 -1.43
CA HIS A 89 6.03 -2.66 -1.53
C HIS A 89 7.06 -3.19 -0.52
N ASP A 90 6.65 -3.28 0.75
CA ASP A 90 7.53 -3.62 1.86
C ASP A 90 8.02 -5.08 1.82
N VAL A 91 7.17 -6.03 1.44
CA VAL A 91 7.52 -7.46 1.32
C VAL A 91 8.68 -7.66 0.33
N LEU A 92 8.65 -7.03 -0.83
CA LEU A 92 9.75 -7.16 -1.81
C LEU A 92 10.96 -6.31 -1.44
N GLU A 93 10.78 -5.14 -0.85
CA GLU A 93 11.88 -4.26 -0.44
C GLU A 93 12.84 -4.96 0.51
N GLN A 94 12.31 -5.71 1.48
CA GLN A 94 13.13 -6.39 2.47
C GLN A 94 14.00 -7.50 1.91
N LEU A 95 13.53 -8.17 0.88
CA LEU A 95 14.18 -9.34 0.32
C LEU A 95 15.16 -8.95 -0.80
N TRP A 96 14.77 -8.06 -1.71
CA TRP A 96 15.46 -7.94 -3.00
C TRP A 96 16.25 -6.65 -3.21
N LEU A 97 16.07 -5.59 -2.40
CA LEU A 97 16.92 -4.38 -2.56
C LEU A 97 18.39 -4.60 -2.17
N LYS A 98 18.70 -5.73 -1.53
CA LYS A 98 20.06 -6.05 -1.05
C LYS A 98 20.73 -7.17 -1.86
N THR A 99 20.10 -7.66 -2.91
CA THR A 99 20.60 -8.79 -3.71
C THR A 99 21.26 -8.29 -5.00
N ASP A 100 22.51 -8.69 -5.25
CA ASP A 100 23.17 -8.53 -6.55
C ASP A 100 22.67 -9.62 -7.51
N SER A 101 21.48 -9.40 -8.05
CA SER A 101 20.80 -10.33 -8.97
C SER A 101 20.58 -9.68 -10.34
N SER A 102 20.60 -10.48 -11.40
CA SER A 102 20.15 -10.07 -12.74
C SER A 102 18.70 -9.55 -12.74
N ASP A 103 17.91 -9.92 -11.73
CA ASP A 103 16.53 -9.49 -11.53
C ASP A 103 16.38 -8.27 -10.61
N ALA A 104 17.48 -7.65 -10.17
CA ALA A 104 17.43 -6.49 -9.29
C ALA A 104 16.53 -5.37 -9.85
N ASP A 105 16.65 -5.08 -11.15
CA ASP A 105 15.81 -4.10 -11.82
C ASP A 105 14.34 -4.56 -11.95
N PHE A 106 14.09 -5.85 -12.14
CA PHE A 106 12.74 -6.40 -12.17
C PHE A 106 12.02 -6.16 -10.83
N PHE A 107 12.64 -6.56 -9.72
CA PHE A 107 12.06 -6.38 -8.39
C PHE A 107 11.94 -4.91 -8.01
N LYS A 108 12.95 -4.09 -8.33
CA LYS A 108 12.88 -2.64 -8.16
C LYS A 108 11.70 -2.03 -8.92
N GLY A 109 11.41 -2.53 -10.12
CA GLY A 109 10.25 -2.14 -10.90
C GLY A 109 8.92 -2.49 -10.22
N LEU A 110 8.78 -3.70 -9.67
CA LEU A 110 7.58 -4.12 -8.93
C LEU A 110 7.37 -3.29 -7.65
N ILE A 111 8.44 -3.04 -6.90
CA ILE A 111 8.43 -2.19 -5.70
C ILE A 111 7.97 -0.77 -6.04
N GLN A 112 8.52 -0.18 -7.11
CA GLN A 112 8.12 1.14 -7.58
C GLN A 112 6.67 1.19 -8.05
N ALA A 113 6.20 0.14 -8.74
CA ALA A 113 4.80 0.03 -9.15
C ALA A 113 3.87 0.04 -7.92
N ALA A 114 4.15 -0.78 -6.90
CA ALA A 114 3.37 -0.80 -5.66
C ALA A 114 3.40 0.56 -4.95
N GLY A 115 4.59 1.19 -4.85
CA GLY A 115 4.74 2.54 -4.30
C GLY A 115 3.90 3.59 -5.04
N ALA A 116 3.78 3.50 -6.36
CA ALA A 116 2.91 4.38 -7.15
C ALA A 116 1.43 4.24 -6.73
N PHE A 117 0.94 3.01 -6.54
CA PHE A 117 -0.42 2.76 -6.07
C PHE A 117 -0.64 3.19 -4.62
N VAL A 118 0.36 3.09 -3.73
CA VAL A 118 0.29 3.71 -2.38
C VAL A 118 0.03 5.22 -2.47
N HIS A 119 0.65 5.91 -3.43
CA HIS A 119 0.40 7.33 -3.64
C HIS A 119 -1.03 7.63 -4.10
N LEU A 120 -1.58 6.80 -5.00
CA LEU A 120 -2.95 6.94 -5.46
C LEU A 120 -3.96 6.66 -4.34
N GLN A 121 -3.78 5.57 -3.60
CA GLN A 121 -4.63 5.17 -2.47
C GLN A 121 -4.66 6.25 -1.39
N LYS A 122 -3.50 6.72 -0.94
CA LYS A 122 -3.42 7.78 0.08
C LYS A 122 -4.05 9.10 -0.37
N ARG A 123 -4.03 9.41 -1.66
CA ARG A 123 -4.73 10.60 -2.18
C ARG A 123 -6.24 10.39 -2.19
N PHE A 124 -6.70 9.20 -2.59
CA PHE A 124 -8.11 8.84 -2.61
C PHE A 124 -8.72 8.91 -1.20
N GLU A 125 -8.04 8.37 -0.20
CA GLU A 125 -8.47 8.37 1.20
C GLU A 125 -8.46 9.78 1.83
N HIS A 126 -7.54 10.64 1.40
CA HIS A 126 -7.30 11.96 2.00
C HIS A 126 -7.16 13.08 0.95
N PRO A 127 -8.21 13.36 0.15
CA PRO A 127 -8.11 14.25 -1.01
C PRO A 127 -7.83 15.71 -0.61
N SER A 128 -8.31 16.16 0.55
CA SER A 128 -8.14 17.54 1.05
C SER A 128 -6.90 17.74 1.93
N HIS A 129 -6.18 16.67 2.30
CA HIS A 129 -5.04 16.78 3.19
C HIS A 129 -3.83 17.39 2.47
N THR A 130 -3.19 18.40 3.09
CA THR A 130 -2.11 19.23 2.51
C THR A 130 -1.00 18.42 1.83
N LYS A 131 -0.61 17.29 2.45
CA LYS A 131 0.40 16.37 1.90
C LYS A 131 -0.15 15.36 0.89
N HIS A 132 -1.35 14.83 1.12
CA HIS A 132 -1.86 13.68 0.36
C HIS A 132 -2.51 14.11 -0.95
N SER A 133 -3.07 15.32 -1.01
CA SER A 133 -3.64 15.93 -2.22
C SER A 133 -2.64 16.04 -3.38
N ARG A 134 -1.35 16.20 -3.07
CA ARG A 134 -0.24 16.40 -4.04
C ARG A 134 0.42 15.10 -4.53
N ARG A 135 -0.14 13.93 -4.21
CA ARG A 135 0.51 12.62 -4.48
C ARG A 135 0.45 12.12 -5.92
N LEU A 136 -0.31 12.76 -6.81
CA LEU A 136 -0.38 12.35 -8.22
C LEU A 136 0.96 12.50 -8.96
N ARG A 137 1.70 13.58 -8.71
CA ARG A 137 3.02 13.80 -9.33
C ARG A 137 4.04 12.72 -8.93
N PRO A 138 4.23 12.41 -7.63
CA PRO A 138 5.03 11.27 -7.20
C PRO A 138 4.57 9.93 -7.80
N ALA A 139 3.26 9.67 -7.87
CA ALA A 139 2.73 8.43 -8.45
C ALA A 139 3.16 8.28 -9.92
N VAL A 140 2.98 9.32 -10.74
CA VAL A 140 3.40 9.32 -12.16
C VAL A 140 4.90 9.06 -12.29
N ARG A 141 5.73 9.70 -11.47
CA ARG A 141 7.19 9.47 -11.49
C ARG A 141 7.53 7.99 -11.25
N LEU A 142 6.87 7.37 -10.27
CA LEU A 142 7.08 5.96 -9.94
C LEU A 142 6.55 5.02 -11.03
N PHE A 143 5.40 5.30 -11.64
CA PHE A 143 4.90 4.52 -12.78
C PHE A 143 5.92 4.48 -13.93
N ARG A 144 6.52 5.63 -14.28
CA ARG A 144 7.52 5.69 -15.35
C ARG A 144 8.83 5.00 -14.99
N LEU A 145 9.25 5.07 -13.73
CA LEU A 145 10.43 4.33 -13.26
C LEU A 145 10.20 2.82 -13.31
N ALA A 146 9.04 2.37 -12.81
CA ALA A 146 8.64 0.97 -12.81
C ALA A 146 8.59 0.42 -14.24
N GLU A 147 7.92 1.14 -15.16
CA GLU A 147 7.84 0.77 -16.57
C GLU A 147 9.22 0.61 -17.21
N ARG A 148 10.14 1.57 -17.03
CA ARG A 148 11.50 1.49 -17.57
C ARG A 148 12.24 0.26 -17.06
N ASN A 149 12.14 0.01 -15.75
CA ASN A 149 12.83 -1.12 -15.13
C ASN A 149 12.27 -2.47 -15.60
N LEU A 150 10.94 -2.57 -15.76
CA LEU A 150 10.25 -3.81 -16.11
C LEU A 150 10.31 -4.14 -17.61
N SER A 151 10.32 -3.13 -18.49
CA SER A 151 10.12 -3.31 -19.93
C SER A 151 11.04 -4.34 -20.60
N ARG A 152 12.30 -4.47 -20.14
CA ARG A 152 13.28 -5.43 -20.69
C ARG A 152 12.95 -6.89 -20.39
N PHE A 153 12.08 -7.15 -19.42
CA PHE A 153 11.68 -8.50 -18.98
C PHE A 153 10.39 -8.98 -19.69
N GLY A 154 9.98 -8.30 -20.76
CA GLY A 154 8.82 -8.69 -21.56
C GLY A 154 9.10 -9.91 -22.47
N PRO A 155 8.06 -10.64 -22.89
CA PRO A 155 6.65 -10.43 -22.55
C PRO A 155 6.25 -11.05 -21.19
N ARG A 156 7.02 -12.02 -20.71
CA ARG A 156 6.77 -12.73 -19.45
C ARG A 156 8.08 -12.95 -18.70
N HIS A 157 8.01 -12.85 -17.37
CA HIS A 157 9.14 -13.11 -16.47
C HIS A 157 8.63 -13.61 -15.12
N HIS A 158 9.20 -14.69 -14.59
CA HIS A 158 8.81 -15.29 -13.30
C HIS A 158 7.30 -15.55 -13.16
N GLY A 159 6.65 -15.97 -14.25
CA GLY A 159 5.19 -16.20 -14.29
C GLY A 159 4.34 -14.93 -14.44
N LEU A 160 4.91 -13.74 -14.36
CA LEU A 160 4.19 -12.48 -14.58
C LEU A 160 4.10 -12.12 -16.07
N ASN A 161 2.94 -11.66 -16.52
CA ASN A 161 2.81 -10.97 -17.81
C ASN A 161 3.32 -9.52 -17.68
N VAL A 162 4.59 -9.32 -18.00
CA VAL A 162 5.30 -8.04 -17.84
C VAL A 162 4.79 -7.01 -18.83
N THR A 163 4.48 -7.40 -20.07
CA THR A 163 3.93 -6.47 -21.07
C THR A 163 2.60 -5.88 -20.60
N ALA A 164 1.69 -6.70 -20.07
CA ALA A 164 0.41 -6.24 -19.55
C ALA A 164 0.59 -5.28 -18.37
N LEU A 165 1.53 -5.57 -17.46
CA LEU A 165 1.85 -4.65 -16.36
C LEU A 165 2.39 -3.32 -16.89
N CYS A 166 3.37 -3.33 -17.80
CA CYS A 166 3.91 -2.09 -18.38
C CYS A 166 2.83 -1.23 -19.06
N GLN A 167 1.92 -1.85 -19.83
CA GLN A 167 0.79 -1.18 -20.45
C GLN A 167 -0.14 -0.54 -19.40
N LEU A 168 -0.41 -1.26 -18.31
CA LEU A 168 -1.23 -0.78 -17.21
C LEU A 168 -0.60 0.44 -16.52
N LEU A 169 0.68 0.37 -16.17
CA LEU A 169 1.40 1.47 -15.51
C LEU A 169 1.43 2.72 -16.40
N ARG A 170 1.68 2.53 -17.70
CA ARG A 170 1.65 3.60 -18.70
C ARG A 170 0.27 4.25 -18.77
N ALA A 171 -0.80 3.46 -18.87
CA ALA A 171 -2.16 3.98 -18.94
C ALA A 171 -2.58 4.78 -17.70
N PHE A 172 -2.19 4.35 -16.50
CA PHE A 172 -2.42 5.13 -15.27
C PHE A 172 -1.65 6.44 -15.29
N ALA A 173 -0.37 6.43 -15.66
CA ALA A 173 0.44 7.65 -15.76
C ALA A 173 -0.13 8.64 -16.77
N ASP A 174 -0.50 8.16 -17.96
CA ASP A 174 -1.03 8.97 -19.06
C ASP A 174 -2.35 9.65 -18.67
N ARG A 175 -3.28 8.91 -18.04
CA ARG A 175 -4.56 9.49 -17.58
C ARG A 175 -4.36 10.61 -16.56
N ILE A 176 -3.44 10.42 -15.62
CA ILE A 176 -3.13 11.44 -14.60
C ILE A 176 -2.53 12.68 -15.26
N VAL A 177 -1.57 12.50 -16.18
CA VAL A 177 -0.93 13.60 -16.91
C VAL A 177 -1.93 14.34 -17.80
N ALA A 178 -2.76 13.62 -18.55
CA ALA A 178 -3.79 14.20 -19.40
C ALA A 178 -4.84 15.01 -18.62
N SER A 179 -5.08 14.66 -17.35
CA SER A 179 -5.93 15.43 -16.44
C SER A 179 -5.26 16.66 -15.83
N ASP A 180 -4.03 17.01 -16.23
CA ASP A 180 -3.19 18.03 -15.58
C ASP A 180 -3.05 17.77 -14.06
N TYR A 181 -2.86 16.50 -13.70
CA TYR A 181 -2.75 16.04 -12.31
C TYR A 181 -3.95 16.41 -11.43
N LYS A 182 -5.16 16.47 -11.99
CA LYS A 182 -6.40 16.76 -11.25
C LYS A 182 -7.17 15.49 -10.87
N THR A 183 -7.12 14.47 -11.74
CA THR A 183 -7.92 13.25 -11.59
C THR A 183 -7.07 12.10 -11.07
N ASN A 184 -7.59 11.40 -10.06
CA ASN A 184 -7.06 10.10 -9.63
C ASN A 184 -7.93 9.01 -10.26
N SER A 185 -7.35 8.21 -11.16
CA SER A 185 -8.05 7.12 -11.85
C SER A 185 -8.11 5.82 -11.06
N TRP A 186 -7.59 5.79 -9.82
CA TRP A 186 -7.69 4.64 -8.93
C TRP A 186 -8.80 4.86 -7.89
N SER A 187 -9.58 3.81 -7.67
CA SER A 187 -10.53 3.64 -6.57
C SER A 187 -10.53 2.15 -6.17
N PRO A 188 -11.09 1.78 -5.00
CA PRO A 188 -11.21 0.38 -4.60
C PRO A 188 -11.93 -0.52 -5.62
N GLU A 189 -12.90 0.04 -6.35
CA GLU A 189 -13.71 -0.67 -7.36
C GLU A 189 -12.94 -0.86 -8.67
N THR A 190 -12.00 0.04 -8.97
CA THR A 190 -11.22 0.04 -10.22
C THR A 190 -9.78 -0.45 -9.99
N ALA A 191 -9.48 -0.93 -8.79
CA ALA A 191 -8.14 -1.37 -8.39
C ALA A 191 -7.66 -2.53 -9.27
N PRO A 192 -6.49 -2.40 -9.92
CA PRO A 192 -6.02 -3.43 -10.84
C PRO A 192 -5.55 -4.67 -10.10
N LYS A 193 -5.84 -5.84 -10.67
CA LYS A 193 -5.36 -7.14 -10.18
C LYS A 193 -4.22 -7.64 -11.06
N LEU A 194 -3.23 -8.27 -10.44
CA LEU A 194 -2.13 -8.96 -11.12
C LEU A 194 -2.28 -10.46 -10.91
N LYS A 195 -2.09 -11.24 -11.98
CA LYS A 195 -2.12 -12.70 -11.94
C LYS A 195 -0.76 -13.24 -12.35
N LEU A 196 -0.30 -14.26 -11.63
CA LEU A 196 0.77 -15.14 -12.09
C LEU A 196 0.14 -16.21 -12.98
N LEU A 197 0.84 -16.53 -14.08
CA LEU A 197 0.47 -17.52 -15.09
C LEU A 197 1.12 -18.86 -14.83
#